data_AF-A0A0C2SXK0-F1
#
_entry.id   AF-A0A0C2SXK0-F1
#
_cell.length_a   1.000
_cell.length_b   1.000
_cell.length_c   1.000
_cell.angle_alpha   90.00
_cell.angle_beta   90.00
_cell.angle_gamma   90.00
#
_symmetry.space_group_name_H-M   'P 1'
#
loop_
_entity.id
_entity.type
_entity.pdbx_description
1 polymer ?
#
loop_
_entity_poly.entity_id
_entity_poly.type
_entity_poly.pdbx_seq_one_letter_code
_entity_poly.pdbx_strand_id
1 'polypeptide(L)'
;MNLLQPSVNVAELNWGAGLPPGNIPRPDIILAADCVYFEPAFPLLVQTLDDLSDSSTEILFCYKKRRKADKRFFVFLKKRFSWEDVKDDPDKIIYNREAISLLRLYKIPRTRVF
;
A
#
# COMPACT_ATOMS: atom_id res chain seq x y z
N MET A 1 16.72 -11.20 -22.35
CA MET A 1 15.94 -9.97 -22.08
C MET A 1 14.48 -10.30 -22.35
N ASN A 2 13.55 -9.91 -21.46
CA ASN A 2 12.14 -10.33 -21.49
C ASN A 2 11.19 -9.35 -22.23
N LEU A 3 11.72 -8.39 -22.99
CA LEU A 3 10.96 -7.45 -23.86
C LEU A 3 9.92 -6.56 -23.15
N LEU A 4 10.04 -6.37 -21.82
CA LEU A 4 9.12 -5.54 -21.02
C LEU A 4 9.54 -4.07 -20.89
N GLN A 5 10.70 -3.69 -21.43
CA GLN A 5 11.23 -2.32 -21.33
C GLN A 5 10.27 -1.21 -21.82
N PRO A 6 9.46 -1.38 -22.88
CA PRO A 6 8.54 -0.31 -23.28
C PRO A 6 7.32 -0.17 -22.35
N SER A 7 7.06 -1.14 -21.48
CA SER A 7 5.90 -1.16 -20.56
C SER A 7 6.28 -0.90 -19.10
N VAL A 8 7.57 -0.72 -18.79
CA VAL A 8 8.05 -0.53 -17.41
C VAL A 8 8.85 0.77 -17.33
N ASN A 9 8.34 1.71 -16.54
CA ASN A 9 9.03 2.93 -16.19
C ASN A 9 9.50 2.87 -14.74
N VAL A 10 10.75 3.26 -14.50
CA VAL A 10 11.32 3.35 -13.16
C VAL A 10 11.46 4.82 -12.81
N ALA A 11 10.92 5.19 -11.65
CA ALA A 11 11.01 6.54 -11.12
C ALA A 11 11.23 6.49 -9.60
N GLU A 12 11.92 7.51 -9.08
CA GLU A 12 12.05 7.71 -7.64
C GLU A 12 10.71 8.20 -7.05
N LEU A 13 10.32 7.64 -5.91
CA LEU A 13 9.16 8.06 -5.14
C LEU A 13 9.50 8.10 -3.65
N ASN A 14 9.81 9.29 -3.15
CA ASN A 14 10.08 9.51 -1.74
C ASN A 14 8.76 9.63 -0.95
N TRP A 15 8.56 8.74 0.01
CA TRP A 15 7.31 8.71 0.76
C TRP A 15 7.07 10.00 1.54
N GLY A 16 5.88 10.57 1.38
CA GLY A 16 5.45 11.81 2.04
C GLY A 16 6.03 13.11 1.45
N ALA A 17 6.83 13.04 0.38
CA ALA A 17 7.38 14.22 -0.30
C ALA A 17 6.44 14.82 -1.37
N GLY A 18 5.24 14.25 -1.56
CA GLY A 18 4.32 14.59 -2.65
C GLY A 18 4.63 13.82 -3.94
N LEU A 19 3.68 13.82 -4.88
CA LEU A 19 3.84 13.12 -6.16
C LEU A 19 4.76 13.93 -7.11
N PRO A 20 5.75 13.30 -7.76
CA PRO A 20 6.58 13.99 -8.73
C PRO A 20 5.71 14.48 -9.90
N PRO A 21 5.86 15.75 -10.34
CA PRO A 21 5.05 16.30 -11.42
C PRO A 21 5.25 15.51 -12.72
N GLY A 22 4.14 15.02 -13.30
CA GLY A 22 4.10 14.42 -14.63
C GLY A 22 4.48 12.93 -14.76
N ASN A 23 4.91 12.26 -13.68
CA ASN A 23 5.60 10.97 -13.82
C ASN A 23 4.83 9.72 -13.38
N ILE A 24 3.69 9.86 -12.69
CA ILE A 24 2.91 8.70 -12.24
C ILE A 24 1.46 8.91 -12.65
N PRO A 25 0.97 8.22 -13.71
CA PRO A 25 -0.45 8.20 -14.00
C PRO A 25 -1.20 7.59 -12.83
N ARG A 26 -2.48 7.92 -12.68
CA ARG A 26 -3.29 7.31 -11.62
C ARG A 26 -3.31 5.79 -11.83
N PRO A 27 -2.89 5.00 -10.83
CA PRO A 27 -2.84 3.55 -10.96
C PRO A 27 -4.23 2.94 -10.77
N ASP A 28 -4.54 1.92 -11.58
CA ASP A 28 -5.65 1.00 -11.31
C ASP A 28 -5.32 0.09 -10.11
N ILE A 29 -4.04 -0.32 -9.99
CA ILE A 29 -3.54 -1.21 -8.94
C ILE A 29 -2.24 -0.67 -8.35
N ILE A 30 -2.14 -0.68 -7.01
CA ILE A 30 -0.89 -0.45 -6.27
C ILE A 30 -0.50 -1.75 -5.57
N LEU A 31 0.75 -2.18 -5.77
CA LEU A 31 1.35 -3.31 -5.06
C LEU A 31 2.37 -2.79 -4.04
N ALA A 32 2.23 -3.20 -2.78
CA ALA A 32 3.17 -2.85 -1.71
C ALA A 32 3.51 -4.09 -0.90
N ALA A 33 4.79 -4.43 -0.79
CA ALA A 33 5.26 -5.62 -0.08
C ALA A 33 6.44 -5.29 0.84
N ASP A 34 6.37 -5.77 2.09
CA ASP A 34 7.42 -5.61 3.11
C ASP A 34 7.81 -4.13 3.36
N CYS A 35 6.87 -3.20 3.18
CA CYS A 35 7.10 -1.76 3.37
C CYS A 35 7.02 -1.29 4.84
N VAL A 36 6.63 -2.16 5.77
CA VAL A 36 6.37 -1.81 7.19
C VAL A 36 7.50 -2.35 8.08
N TYR A 37 8.59 -1.58 8.21
CA TYR A 37 9.73 -1.98 9.06
C TYR A 37 10.43 -0.81 9.79
N PHE A 38 10.17 0.43 9.37
CA PHE A 38 10.76 1.65 9.93
C PHE A 38 9.64 2.60 10.40
N GLU A 39 9.45 2.70 11.71
CA GLU A 39 8.31 3.39 12.33
C GLU A 39 8.14 4.86 11.93
N PRO A 40 9.21 5.69 11.84
CA PRO A 40 9.08 7.08 11.39
C PRO A 40 8.49 7.24 9.98
N ALA A 41 8.63 6.22 9.12
CA ALA A 41 8.10 6.24 7.76
C ALA A 41 6.63 5.79 7.66
N PHE A 42 6.03 5.23 8.71
CA PHE A 42 4.64 4.76 8.67
C PHE A 42 3.62 5.83 8.23
N PRO A 43 3.60 7.04 8.82
CA PRO A 43 2.67 8.08 8.36
C PRO A 43 2.97 8.54 6.93
N LEU A 44 4.24 8.54 6.51
CA LEU A 44 4.66 8.95 5.17
C LEU A 44 4.20 7.95 4.10
N LEU A 45 4.30 6.66 4.39
CA LEU A 45 3.80 5.60 3.53
C LEU A 45 2.28 5.69 3.37
N VAL A 46 1.52 5.85 4.47
CA VAL A 46 0.06 6.01 4.40
C VAL A 46 -0.33 7.25 3.60
N GLN A 47 0.38 8.37 3.78
CA GLN A 47 0.13 9.57 3.00
C GLN A 47 0.40 9.35 1.50
N THR A 48 1.48 8.65 1.17
CA THR A 48 1.82 8.34 -0.23
C THR A 48 0.78 7.44 -0.89
N LEU A 49 0.29 6.42 -0.18
CA LEU A 49 -0.82 5.60 -0.67
C LEU A 49 -2.09 6.43 -0.84
N ASP A 50 -2.38 7.37 0.07
CA ASP A 50 -3.52 8.29 -0.04
C ASP A 50 -3.38 9.18 -1.29
N ASP A 51 -2.20 9.72 -1.56
CA ASP A 51 -1.98 10.62 -2.69
C ASP A 51 -2.04 9.91 -4.04
N LEU A 52 -1.53 8.67 -4.12
CA LEU A 52 -1.56 7.85 -5.33
C LEU A 52 -2.95 7.31 -5.68
N SER A 53 -3.78 7.01 -4.68
CA SER A 53 -5.04 6.29 -4.88
C SER A 53 -6.27 7.20 -4.94
N ASP A 54 -7.33 6.71 -5.58
CA ASP A 54 -8.70 7.18 -5.34
C ASP A 54 -9.62 6.00 -4.99
N SER A 55 -10.93 6.19 -5.13
CA SER A 55 -11.92 5.14 -4.87
C SER A 55 -11.94 4.01 -5.90
N SER A 56 -11.28 4.18 -7.06
CA SER A 56 -11.17 3.17 -8.12
C SER A 56 -9.87 2.38 -8.05
N THR A 57 -8.84 2.89 -7.38
CA THR A 57 -7.55 2.22 -7.21
C THR A 57 -7.67 1.04 -6.23
N GLU A 58 -7.31 -0.16 -6.67
CA GLU A 58 -7.10 -1.31 -5.79
C GLU A 58 -5.68 -1.27 -5.18
N ILE A 59 -5.55 -1.55 -3.89
CA ILE A 59 -4.23 -1.67 -3.25
C ILE A 59 -4.09 -3.07 -2.64
N LEU A 60 -3.12 -3.84 -3.15
CA LEU A 60 -2.71 -5.11 -2.57
C LEU A 60 -1.48 -4.90 -1.70
N PHE A 61 -1.64 -5.10 -0.40
CA PHE A 61 -0.67 -4.76 0.62
C PHE A 61 -0.23 -6.02 1.38
N CYS A 62 1.00 -6.46 1.13
CA CYS A 62 1.61 -7.58 1.82
C CYS A 62 2.32 -7.10 3.10
N TYR A 63 1.81 -7.57 4.24
CA TYR A 63 2.26 -7.21 5.58
C TYR A 63 2.87 -8.40 6.30
N LYS A 64 4.16 -8.31 6.67
CA LYS A 64 4.82 -9.27 7.55
C LYS A 64 4.92 -8.70 8.96
N LYS A 65 4.27 -9.33 9.93
CA LYS A 65 4.34 -8.90 11.34
C LYS A 65 5.67 -9.34 11.96
N ARG A 66 6.63 -8.43 12.08
CA ARG A 66 7.96 -8.72 12.64
C ARG A 66 8.06 -8.27 14.11
N ARG A 67 7.45 -7.15 14.47
CA ARG A 67 7.57 -6.50 15.79
C ARG A 67 6.22 -6.00 16.29
N LYS A 68 6.11 -5.73 17.60
CA LYS A 68 4.90 -5.13 18.18
C LYS A 68 4.63 -3.72 17.62
N ALA A 69 5.70 -2.97 17.33
CA ALA A 69 5.63 -1.60 16.80
C ALA A 69 4.95 -1.56 15.42
N ASP A 70 5.09 -2.60 14.60
CA ASP A 70 4.49 -2.68 13.25
C ASP A 70 2.97 -2.51 13.29
N LYS A 71 2.31 -2.91 14.40
CA LYS A 71 0.87 -2.69 14.59
C LYS A 71 0.49 -1.20 14.61
N ARG A 72 1.41 -0.29 14.94
CA ARG A 72 1.18 1.16 14.92
C ARG A 72 0.92 1.67 13.51
N PHE A 73 1.40 1.01 12.47
CA PHE A 73 1.06 1.33 11.07
C PHE A 73 -0.45 1.37 10.87
N PHE A 74 -1.19 0.39 11.39
CA PHE A 74 -2.65 0.30 11.25
C PHE A 74 -3.40 1.43 11.97
N VAL A 75 -2.78 2.10 12.96
CA VAL A 75 -3.34 3.28 13.62
C VAL A 75 -3.35 4.49 12.68
N PHE A 76 -2.33 4.61 11.82
CA PHE A 76 -2.30 5.63 10.77
C PHE A 76 -3.17 5.21 9.59
N LEU A 77 -3.10 3.94 9.18
CA LEU A 77 -3.82 3.41 8.02
C LEU A 77 -5.33 3.63 8.12
N LYS A 78 -5.93 3.31 9.29
CA LYS A 78 -7.38 3.44 9.53
C LYS A 78 -7.95 4.85 9.38
N LYS A 79 -7.10 5.88 9.35
CA LYS A 79 -7.53 7.27 9.15
C LYS A 79 -7.85 7.57 7.68
N ARG A 80 -7.34 6.75 6.75
CA ARG A 80 -7.43 6.96 5.30
C ARG A 80 -7.99 5.74 4.57
N PHE A 81 -7.85 4.54 5.13
CA PHE A 81 -8.20 3.29 4.49
C PHE A 81 -8.96 2.35 5.43
N SER A 82 -9.94 1.62 4.88
CA SER A 82 -10.38 0.33 5.41
C SER A 82 -9.61 -0.79 4.72
N TRP A 83 -9.65 -2.01 5.26
CA TRP A 83 -8.97 -3.15 4.66
C TRP A 83 -9.63 -4.47 5.03
N GLU A 84 -9.36 -5.48 4.22
CA GLU A 84 -9.73 -6.87 4.45
C GLU A 84 -8.57 -7.81 4.09
N ASP A 85 -8.57 -9.01 4.68
CA ASP A 85 -7.68 -10.07 4.23
C ASP A 85 -8.13 -10.60 2.86
N VAL A 86 -7.19 -10.80 1.95
CA VAL A 86 -7.40 -11.57 0.72
C VAL A 86 -7.58 -13.05 1.12
N LYS A 87 -8.67 -13.67 0.65
CA LYS A 87 -9.10 -15.03 1.08
C LYS A 87 -9.09 -16.06 -0.05
N ASP A 88 -9.12 -15.59 -1.28
CA ASP A 88 -9.21 -16.34 -2.53
C ASP A 88 -7.83 -16.76 -3.08
N ASP A 89 -6.74 -16.36 -2.43
CA ASP A 89 -5.39 -16.81 -2.77
C ASP A 89 -5.15 -18.25 -2.24
N PRO A 90 -4.84 -19.23 -3.12
CA PRO A 90 -4.61 -20.62 -2.73
C PRO A 90 -3.37 -20.80 -1.83
N ASP A 91 -2.38 -19.90 -1.93
CA ASP A 91 -1.14 -19.94 -1.18
C ASP A 91 -1.25 -19.23 0.17
N LYS A 92 -2.44 -18.73 0.54
CA LYS A 92 -2.68 -18.04 1.82
C LYS A 92 -2.21 -18.81 3.04
N ILE A 93 -2.43 -20.12 3.05
CA ILE A 93 -2.02 -20.97 4.17
C ILE A 93 -0.49 -21.04 4.26
N ILE A 94 0.22 -20.95 3.14
CA ILE A 94 1.68 -21.03 3.07
C ILE A 94 2.27 -19.78 3.69
N TYR A 95 1.93 -18.59 3.18
CA TYR A 95 2.55 -17.35 3.67
C TYR A 95 2.08 -16.96 5.08
N ASN A 96 0.87 -17.37 5.51
CA ASN A 96 0.41 -17.12 6.88
C ASN A 96 1.30 -17.82 7.94
N ARG A 97 1.89 -18.98 7.61
CA ARG A 97 2.85 -19.67 8.50
C ARG A 97 4.10 -18.85 8.77
N GLU A 98 4.42 -17.91 7.88
CA GLU A 98 5.51 -16.95 8.03
C GLU A 98 5.09 -15.61 8.63
N ALA A 99 3.90 -15.54 9.21
CA ALA A 99 3.30 -14.31 9.75
C ALA A 99 3.17 -13.18 8.69
N ILE A 100 2.99 -13.57 7.43
CA ILE A 100 2.67 -12.69 6.32
C ILE A 100 1.15 -12.68 6.13
N SER A 101 0.58 -11.54 5.78
CA SER A 101 -0.83 -11.40 5.41
C SER A 101 -0.93 -10.53 4.16
N LEU A 102 -1.73 -10.96 3.19
CA LEU A 102 -2.08 -10.17 2.03
C LEU A 102 -3.40 -9.45 2.32
N LEU A 103 -3.36 -8.13 2.29
CA LEU A 103 -4.50 -7.27 2.58
C LEU A 103 -4.93 -6.54 1.31
N ARG A 104 -6.23 -6.36 1.14
CA ARG A 104 -6.80 -5.43 0.17
C ARG A 104 -7.21 -4.16 0.91
N LEU A 105 -6.71 -3.00 0.47
CA LEU A 105 -7.04 -1.71 1.08
C LEU A 105 -8.06 -0.96 0.22
N TYR A 106 -8.98 -0.27 0.88
CA TYR A 106 -9.98 0.58 0.24
C TYR A 106 -9.91 1.99 0.83
N LYS A 107 -9.81 2.99 -0.05
CA LYS A 107 -9.75 4.38 0.37
C LYS A 107 -11.09 4.82 0.96
N ILE A 108 -11.05 5.41 2.15
CA ILE A 108 -12.24 5.95 2.81
C ILE A 108 -12.57 7.30 2.15
N PRO A 109 -13.82 7.51 1.66
CA PRO A 109 -14.24 8.81 1.14
C PRO A 109 -14.04 9.90 2.20
N ARG A 110 -13.39 11.02 1.85
CA ARG A 110 -13.34 12.18 2.74
C ARG A 110 -14.74 12.80 2.78
N THR A 111 -15.48 12.58 3.85
CA THR A 111 -16.74 13.30 4.09
C THR A 111 -16.40 14.79 4.19
N ARG A 112 -16.79 15.58 3.18
CA ARG A 112 -16.76 17.03 3.29
C ARG A 112 -17.85 17.41 4.29
N VAL A 113 -17.43 17.82 5.49
CA VAL A 113 -18.32 18.58 6.37
C VAL A 113 -18.41 19.97 5.74
N PHE A 114 -19.58 20.30 5.21
CA PHE A 114 -19.91 21.62 4.71
C PHE A 114 -19.98 22.63 5.85
#